data_AF-A0A5C9EGZ5-F1
#
_entry.id   AF-A0A5C9EGZ5-F1
#
_cell.length_a   1.000
_cell.length_b   1.000
_cell.length_c   1.000
_cell.angle_alpha   90.00
_cell.angle_beta   90.00
_cell.angle_gamma   90.00
#
_symmetry.space_group_name_H-M   'P 1'
#
loop_
_entity.id
_entity.type
_entity.pdbx_description
1 polymer ?
#
loop_
_entity_poly.entity_id
_entity_poly.type
_entity_poly.pdbx_seq_one_letter_code
_entity_poly.pdbx_strand_id
1 'polypeptide(L)'
;MTEEPSETKESVEAEKKKEEKPKEIKKEKTKKPYNENWENIEPLVQTVGKWAWIIALLNGVFYLILNIVFLDIVDIIFSIITLIIAIVYVKPRFSSKCSDKNWDYLYNDVLVIGNIRIPWMLIMGILLEIFGFWWGGAAVLFVAIILLFFGPKSYNWSSKAK
;
A
#
# COMPACT_ATOMS: atom_id res chain seq x y z
N MET A 1 -4.31 -2.83 79.92
CA MET A 1 -3.25 -3.83 80.10
C MET A 1 -3.79 -5.08 79.43
N THR A 2 -3.40 -5.50 78.24
CA THR A 2 -2.07 -5.51 77.58
C THR A 2 -2.37 -5.75 76.08
N GLU A 3 -2.07 -4.77 75.22
CA GLU A 3 -1.07 -4.84 74.12
C GLU A 3 -1.24 -5.96 73.06
N GLU A 4 -1.29 -5.48 71.81
CA GLU A 4 -1.08 -6.07 70.47
C GLU A 4 -0.06 -7.24 70.38
N PRO A 5 0.01 -8.05 69.29
CA PRO A 5 0.02 -7.57 67.89
C PRO A 5 -0.58 -8.48 66.79
N SER A 6 -1.00 -7.84 65.68
CA SER A 6 -1.13 -8.50 64.37
C SER A 6 -0.32 -7.73 63.31
N GLU A 7 0.93 -8.14 63.17
CA GLU A 7 1.83 -7.89 62.05
C GLU A 7 2.24 -9.29 61.54
N THR A 8 2.53 -9.64 60.29
CA THR A 8 2.56 -9.10 58.92
C THR A 8 3.09 -10.29 58.08
N LYS A 9 3.06 -10.19 56.75
CA LYS A 9 3.96 -10.88 55.79
C LYS A 9 3.48 -12.24 55.28
N GLU A 10 2.71 -12.22 54.19
CA GLU A 10 2.86 -13.24 53.15
C GLU A 10 2.69 -12.62 51.76
N SER A 11 3.80 -12.63 51.02
CA SER A 11 3.87 -12.82 49.58
C SER A 11 2.93 -12.00 48.68
N VAL A 12 3.25 -10.72 48.47
CA VAL A 12 3.05 -10.11 47.15
C VAL A 12 4.35 -10.28 46.39
N GLU A 13 4.33 -11.37 45.66
CA GLU A 13 5.37 -11.93 44.82
C GLU A 13 5.78 -10.96 43.71
N ALA A 14 7.08 -10.88 43.53
CA ALA A 14 7.75 -10.00 42.61
C ALA A 14 7.53 -10.46 41.16
N GLU A 15 6.47 -9.97 40.52
CA GLU A 15 6.32 -10.09 39.08
C GLU A 15 7.13 -8.99 38.39
N LYS A 16 8.35 -9.37 38.01
CA LYS A 16 9.30 -8.63 37.17
C LYS A 16 8.61 -7.98 35.97
N LYS A 17 8.39 -6.68 36.08
CA LYS A 17 8.18 -5.76 34.96
C LYS A 17 9.43 -5.82 34.05
N LYS A 18 9.35 -6.59 32.96
CA LYS A 18 10.29 -6.48 31.85
C LYS A 18 10.09 -5.10 31.21
N GLU A 19 11.02 -4.19 31.47
CA GLU A 19 11.23 -3.00 30.65
C GLU A 19 11.60 -3.45 29.23
N GLU A 20 10.63 -3.41 28.31
CA GLU A 20 10.92 -3.38 26.88
C GLU A 20 11.57 -2.04 26.56
N LYS A 21 12.90 -2.05 26.41
CA LYS A 21 13.65 -0.97 25.79
C LYS A 21 12.99 -0.61 24.45
N PRO A 22 12.68 0.68 24.20
CA PRO A 22 12.29 1.14 22.88
C PRO A 22 13.40 0.76 21.89
N LYS A 23 13.08 -0.07 20.90
CA LYS A 23 13.96 -0.33 19.75
C LYS A 23 14.21 1.01 19.06
N GLU A 24 15.39 1.57 19.27
CA GLU A 24 15.90 2.68 18.46
C GLU A 24 15.76 2.29 17.00
N ILE A 25 14.86 2.99 16.31
CA ILE A 25 14.80 3.02 14.85
C ILE A 25 16.13 3.62 14.41
N LYS A 26 17.10 2.76 14.07
CA LYS A 26 18.30 3.17 13.37
C LYS A 26 17.84 3.89 12.10
N LYS A 27 17.95 5.22 12.10
CA LYS A 27 17.82 6.05 10.90
C LYS A 27 18.82 5.52 9.89
N GLU A 28 18.31 4.75 8.93
CA GLU A 28 19.07 4.23 7.81
C GLU A 28 19.67 5.43 7.09
N LYS A 29 21.00 5.46 6.99
CA LYS A 29 21.74 6.51 6.28
C LYS A 29 21.13 6.64 4.89
N THR A 30 20.61 7.82 4.59
CA THR A 30 20.03 8.21 3.30
C THR A 30 21.05 7.96 2.19
N LYS A 31 20.97 6.77 1.58
CA LYS A 31 21.59 6.53 0.28
C LYS A 31 20.94 7.51 -0.68
N LYS A 32 21.74 8.26 -1.44
CA LYS A 32 21.22 9.15 -2.50
C LYS A 32 20.24 8.35 -3.37
N PRO A 33 19.10 8.95 -3.74
CA PRO A 33 18.14 8.27 -4.61
C PRO A 33 18.83 7.86 -5.91
N TYR A 34 18.44 6.73 -6.47
CA TYR A 34 18.95 6.24 -7.75
C TYR A 34 18.73 7.28 -8.87
N ASN A 35 17.62 8.03 -8.79
CA ASN A 35 17.31 9.14 -9.66
C ASN A 35 17.49 10.48 -8.91
N GLU A 36 18.36 11.36 -9.42
CA GLU A 36 18.61 12.69 -8.86
C GLU A 36 17.36 13.58 -8.84
N ASN A 37 16.42 13.34 -9.76
CA ASN A 37 15.17 14.08 -9.85
C ASN A 37 14.04 13.50 -8.98
N TRP A 38 14.27 12.42 -8.23
CA TRP A 38 13.23 11.78 -7.44
C TRP A 38 12.58 12.77 -6.45
N GLU A 39 13.37 13.62 -5.81
CA GLU A 39 12.85 14.60 -4.83
C GLU A 39 11.83 15.58 -5.45
N ASN A 40 11.95 15.87 -6.76
CA ASN A 40 11.00 16.73 -7.48
C ASN A 40 9.72 15.96 -7.90
N ILE A 41 9.84 14.65 -8.18
CA ILE A 41 8.74 13.82 -8.70
C ILE A 41 7.96 13.14 -7.57
N GLU A 42 8.60 12.86 -6.43
CA GLU A 42 8.02 12.18 -5.27
C GLU A 42 6.71 12.82 -4.79
N PRO A 43 6.57 14.17 -4.66
CA PRO A 43 5.32 14.77 -4.21
C PRO A 43 4.16 14.51 -5.16
N LEU A 44 4.41 14.50 -6.47
CA LEU A 44 3.40 14.17 -7.48
C LEU A 44 2.98 12.70 -7.34
N VAL A 45 3.96 11.79 -7.25
CA VAL A 45 3.71 10.35 -7.09
C VAL A 45 2.94 10.05 -5.81
N GLN A 46 3.34 10.67 -4.70
CA GLN A 46 2.65 10.55 -3.42
C GLN A 46 1.21 11.06 -3.52
N THR A 47 1.01 12.22 -4.14
CA THR A 47 -0.32 12.82 -4.27
C THR A 47 -1.22 11.94 -5.14
N VAL A 48 -0.80 11.62 -6.36
CA VAL A 48 -1.59 10.79 -7.28
C VAL A 48 -1.84 9.41 -6.66
N GLY A 49 -0.81 8.77 -6.08
CA GLY A 49 -0.93 7.46 -5.45
C GLY A 49 -1.90 7.46 -4.26
N LYS A 50 -1.87 8.50 -3.42
CA LYS A 50 -2.81 8.68 -2.32
C LYS A 50 -4.26 8.78 -2.81
N TRP A 51 -4.50 9.51 -3.89
CA TRP A 51 -5.85 9.71 -4.44
C TRP A 51 -6.30 8.62 -5.43
N ALA A 52 -5.41 7.72 -5.85
CA ALA A 52 -5.69 6.73 -6.89
C ALA A 52 -6.94 5.86 -6.61
N TRP A 53 -7.16 5.44 -5.36
CA TRP A 53 -8.35 4.66 -5.00
C TRP A 53 -9.64 5.47 -5.07
N ILE A 54 -9.60 6.77 -4.76
CA ILE A 54 -10.77 7.66 -4.87
C ILE A 54 -11.11 7.89 -6.34
N ILE A 55 -10.09 8.10 -7.19
CA ILE A 55 -10.27 8.23 -8.64
C ILE A 55 -10.91 6.96 -9.21
N ALA A 56 -10.37 5.78 -8.87
CA ALA A 56 -10.94 4.51 -9.29
C ALA A 56 -12.38 4.30 -8.77
N LEU A 57 -12.66 4.70 -7.52
CA LEU A 57 -13.99 4.59 -6.93
C LEU A 57 -15.00 5.51 -7.62
N LEU A 58 -14.66 6.78 -7.85
CA LEU A 58 -15.53 7.72 -8.56
C LEU A 58 -15.83 7.24 -9.99
N ASN A 59 -14.81 6.72 -10.67
CA ASN A 59 -14.96 6.12 -11.99
C ASN A 59 -15.92 4.91 -11.95
N GLY A 60 -15.70 3.96 -11.04
CA GLY A 60 -16.57 2.79 -10.87
C GLY A 60 -18.03 3.16 -10.55
N VAL A 61 -18.26 4.16 -9.68
CA VAL A 61 -19.63 4.63 -9.36
C VAL A 61 -20.29 5.30 -10.56
N PHE A 62 -19.55 6.14 -11.29
CA PHE A 62 -20.06 6.84 -12.47
C PHE A 62 -20.53 5.85 -13.54
N TYR A 63 -19.69 4.88 -13.91
CA TYR A 63 -20.09 3.86 -14.89
C TYR A 63 -21.17 2.93 -14.36
N LEU A 64 -21.16 2.58 -13.07
CA LEU A 64 -22.24 1.77 -12.50
C LEU A 64 -23.60 2.46 -12.69
N ILE A 65 -23.69 3.76 -12.40
CA ILE A 65 -24.94 4.52 -12.58
C ILE A 65 -25.35 4.55 -14.05
N LEU A 66 -24.43 4.86 -14.96
CA LEU A 66 -24.72 4.88 -16.40
C LEU A 66 -25.21 3.51 -16.89
N ASN A 67 -24.51 2.43 -16.54
CA ASN A 67 -24.81 1.08 -17.02
C ASN A 67 -26.12 0.54 -16.44
N ILE A 68 -26.51 0.96 -15.23
CA ILE A 68 -27.85 0.69 -14.68
C ILE A 68 -28.94 1.37 -15.52
N VAL A 69 -28.74 2.61 -15.96
CA VAL A 69 -29.70 3.33 -16.80
C VAL A 69 -29.86 2.65 -18.17
N PHE A 70 -28.78 2.11 -18.73
CA PHE A 70 -28.80 1.41 -20.02
C PHE A 70 -29.05 -0.10 -19.94
N LEU A 71 -29.20 -0.66 -18.73
CA LEU A 71 -29.41 -2.09 -18.46
C LEU A 71 -28.33 -3.03 -19.04
N ASP A 72 -27.07 -2.56 -19.11
CA ASP A 72 -25.95 -3.39 -19.54
C ASP A 72 -25.43 -4.25 -18.38
N ILE A 73 -25.87 -5.51 -18.33
CA ILE A 73 -25.58 -6.43 -17.23
C ILE A 73 -24.07 -6.72 -17.10
N VAL A 74 -23.35 -6.83 -18.22
CA VAL A 74 -21.92 -7.17 -18.19
C VAL A 74 -21.12 -6.01 -17.62
N ASP A 75 -21.44 -4.80 -18.06
CA ASP A 75 -20.76 -3.58 -17.64
C ASP A 75 -21.10 -3.20 -16.19
N ILE A 76 -22.29 -3.55 -15.71
CA ILE A 76 -22.65 -3.47 -14.29
C ILE A 76 -21.72 -4.37 -13.46
N ILE A 77 -21.49 -5.61 -13.88
CA ILE A 77 -20.59 -6.54 -13.17
C ILE A 77 -19.16 -5.99 -13.14
N PHE A 78 -18.66 -5.46 -14.26
CA PHE A 78 -17.32 -4.88 -14.34
C PHE A 78 -17.17 -3.64 -13.44
N SER A 79 -18.20 -2.81 -13.38
CA SER A 79 -18.23 -1.66 -12.47
C SER A 79 -18.16 -2.10 -11.00
N ILE A 80 -18.90 -3.15 -10.62
CA ILE A 80 -18.86 -3.71 -9.27
C ILE A 80 -17.47 -4.28 -8.94
N ILE A 81 -16.88 -5.04 -9.87
CA ILE A 81 -15.51 -5.58 -9.70
C ILE A 81 -14.51 -4.44 -9.49
N THR A 82 -14.59 -3.38 -10.29
CA THR A 82 -13.75 -2.18 -10.17
C THR A 82 -13.87 -1.54 -8.77
N LEU A 83 -15.08 -1.37 -8.26
CA LEU A 83 -15.32 -0.85 -6.91
C LEU A 83 -14.70 -1.73 -5.83
N ILE A 84 -14.85 -3.04 -5.94
CA ILE A 84 -14.27 -4.00 -5.00
C ILE A 84 -12.75 -3.90 -5.02
N ILE A 85 -12.11 -3.92 -6.20
CA ILE A 85 -10.64 -3.81 -6.32
C ILE A 85 -10.15 -2.48 -5.74
N ALA A 86 -10.84 -1.36 -6.03
CA ALA A 86 -10.48 -0.04 -5.50
C ALA A 86 -10.46 -0.02 -3.96
N ILE A 87 -11.49 -0.59 -3.32
CA ILE A 87 -11.64 -0.57 -1.86
C ILE A 87 -10.74 -1.60 -1.18
N VAL A 88 -10.74 -2.84 -1.68
CA VAL A 88 -10.08 -3.98 -1.03
C VAL A 88 -8.59 -4.03 -1.32
N TYR A 89 -8.17 -3.60 -2.52
CA TYR A 89 -6.77 -3.67 -2.93
C TYR A 89 -6.11 -2.30 -2.99
N VAL A 90 -6.62 -1.38 -3.82
CA VAL A 90 -5.92 -0.11 -4.12
C VAL A 90 -5.78 0.73 -2.86
N LYS A 91 -6.85 0.88 -2.08
CA LYS A 91 -6.81 1.67 -0.84
C LYS A 91 -5.74 1.15 0.15
N PRO A 92 -5.80 -0.10 0.66
CA PRO A 92 -4.89 -0.54 1.71
C PRO A 92 -3.47 -0.86 1.21
N ARG A 93 -3.31 -1.45 0.03
CA ARG A 93 -1.99 -1.94 -0.43
C ARG A 93 -1.22 -0.91 -1.25
N PHE A 94 -1.92 -0.07 -1.99
CA PHE A 94 -1.26 0.90 -2.88
C PHE A 94 -1.30 2.31 -2.30
N SER A 95 -2.49 2.89 -2.17
CA SER A 95 -2.68 4.29 -1.75
C SER A 95 -2.14 4.58 -0.37
N SER A 96 -2.39 3.71 0.63
CA SER A 96 -1.81 3.87 1.97
C SER A 96 -0.29 3.92 1.90
N LYS A 97 0.33 3.04 1.10
CA LYS A 97 1.79 2.92 1.01
C LYS A 97 2.41 4.10 0.27
N CYS A 98 1.74 4.63 -0.75
CA CYS A 98 2.12 5.90 -1.37
C CYS A 98 2.02 7.05 -0.36
N SER A 99 0.93 7.12 0.42
CA SER A 99 0.73 8.16 1.45
C SER A 99 1.84 8.12 2.51
N ASP A 100 2.22 6.92 2.95
CA ASP A 100 3.26 6.67 3.96
C ASP A 100 4.69 6.74 3.38
N LYS A 101 4.85 6.99 2.07
CA LYS A 101 6.13 6.93 1.35
C LYS A 101 6.88 5.61 1.53
N ASN A 102 6.15 4.51 1.72
CA ASN A 102 6.74 3.18 1.91
C ASN A 102 7.05 2.55 0.53
N TRP A 103 8.02 3.15 -0.16
CA TRP A 103 8.45 2.72 -1.49
C TRP A 103 9.01 1.30 -1.45
N ASP A 104 9.73 0.94 -0.39
CA ASP A 104 10.29 -0.40 -0.22
C ASP A 104 9.24 -1.50 -0.23
N TYR A 105 8.08 -1.26 0.39
CA TYR A 105 6.96 -2.18 0.29
C TYR A 105 6.49 -2.32 -1.17
N LEU A 106 6.26 -1.21 -1.88
CA LEU A 106 5.72 -1.22 -3.25
C LEU A 106 6.66 -1.91 -4.26
N TYR A 107 7.98 -1.78 -4.08
CA TYR A 107 8.98 -2.47 -4.91
C TYR A 107 9.06 -3.98 -4.63
N ASN A 108 8.72 -4.40 -3.41
CA ASN A 108 8.80 -5.80 -2.99
C ASN A 108 7.45 -6.52 -3.01
N ASP A 109 6.33 -5.81 -3.12
CA ASP A 109 4.99 -6.35 -3.33
C ASP A 109 4.86 -6.81 -4.80
N VAL A 110 5.40 -8.00 -5.08
CA VAL A 110 5.54 -8.54 -6.43
C VAL A 110 4.98 -9.96 -6.51
N LEU A 111 4.47 -10.32 -7.68
CA LEU A 111 4.21 -11.68 -8.09
C LEU A 111 5.48 -12.24 -8.74
N VAL A 112 5.94 -13.40 -8.27
CA VAL A 112 7.11 -14.08 -8.83
C VAL A 112 6.63 -15.26 -9.68
N ILE A 113 6.97 -15.26 -10.97
CA ILE A 113 6.66 -16.36 -11.90
C ILE A 113 7.99 -16.85 -12.47
N GLY A 114 8.46 -17.99 -11.98
CA GLY A 114 9.80 -18.50 -12.29
C GLY A 114 10.88 -17.50 -11.91
N ASN A 115 11.58 -16.94 -12.91
CA ASN A 115 12.66 -15.98 -12.71
C ASN A 115 12.22 -14.51 -12.84
N ILE A 116 10.95 -14.23 -13.15
CA ILE A 116 10.43 -12.89 -13.43
C ILE A 116 9.68 -12.37 -12.20
N ARG A 117 9.92 -11.11 -11.84
CA ARG A 117 9.21 -10.36 -10.79
C ARG A 117 8.31 -9.32 -11.45
N ILE A 118 7.00 -9.40 -11.18
CA ILE A 118 6.01 -8.46 -11.70
C ILE A 118 5.39 -7.73 -10.50
N PRO A 119 5.47 -6.39 -10.41
CA PRO A 119 4.85 -5.64 -9.32
C PRO A 119 3.34 -5.83 -9.30
N TRP A 120 2.77 -6.09 -8.12
CA TRP A 120 1.33 -6.22 -7.99
C TRP A 120 0.59 -4.93 -8.34
N MET A 121 1.19 -3.76 -8.10
CA MET A 121 0.63 -2.46 -8.52
C MET A 121 0.43 -2.37 -10.04
N LEU A 122 1.30 -3.01 -10.84
CA LEU A 122 1.17 -3.03 -12.29
C LEU A 122 0.03 -3.96 -12.72
N ILE A 123 -0.03 -5.15 -12.13
CA ILE A 123 -1.10 -6.14 -12.40
C ILE A 123 -2.46 -5.53 -12.08
N MET A 124 -2.60 -4.94 -10.90
CA MET A 124 -3.87 -4.38 -10.44
C MET A 124 -4.25 -3.11 -11.20
N GLY A 125 -3.26 -2.30 -11.61
CA GLY A 125 -3.49 -1.19 -12.52
C GLY A 125 -4.07 -1.65 -13.86
N ILE A 126 -3.50 -2.71 -14.47
CA ILE A 126 -4.01 -3.27 -15.73
C ILE A 126 -5.41 -3.85 -15.55
N LEU A 127 -5.66 -4.58 -14.46
CA LEU A 127 -7.00 -5.13 -14.18
C LEU A 127 -8.04 -4.02 -14.03
N LEU A 128 -7.72 -2.95 -13.30
CA LEU A 128 -8.60 -1.78 -13.17
C LEU A 128 -8.80 -1.03 -14.49
N GLU A 129 -7.82 -1.08 -15.39
CA GLU A 129 -7.97 -0.49 -16.73
C GLU A 129 -8.97 -1.29 -17.58
N ILE A 130 -8.89 -2.62 -17.52
CA ILE A 130 -9.80 -3.52 -18.25
C ILE A 130 -11.23 -3.40 -17.69
N PHE A 131 -11.40 -3.48 -16.37
CA PHE A 131 -12.72 -3.46 -15.73
C PHE A 131 -13.29 -2.06 -15.52
N GLY A 132 -12.45 -1.03 -15.47
CA GLY A 132 -12.82 0.37 -15.24
C GLY A 132 -12.85 1.19 -16.53
N PHE A 133 -13.24 0.57 -17.64
CA PHE A 133 -13.47 1.23 -18.93
C PHE A 133 -12.30 2.10 -19.41
N TRP A 134 -11.08 1.55 -19.37
CA TRP A 134 -9.84 2.21 -19.82
C TRP A 134 -9.41 3.45 -19.02
N TRP A 135 -10.07 3.75 -17.90
CA TRP A 135 -9.73 4.91 -17.07
C TRP A 135 -9.63 4.58 -15.58
N GLY A 136 -10.15 3.42 -15.15
CA GLY A 136 -10.18 3.04 -13.74
C GLY A 136 -8.81 2.72 -13.17
N GLY A 137 -7.85 2.30 -14.02
CA GLY A 137 -6.49 1.93 -13.64
C GLY A 137 -5.45 3.01 -13.87
N ALA A 138 -5.75 4.00 -14.70
CA ALA A 138 -4.81 5.02 -15.17
C ALA A 138 -3.97 5.68 -14.06
N ALA A 139 -4.60 6.10 -12.95
CA ALA A 139 -3.86 6.72 -11.83
C ALA A 139 -2.88 5.76 -11.14
N VAL A 140 -3.27 4.49 -10.98
CA VAL A 140 -2.42 3.44 -10.40
C VAL A 140 -1.27 3.11 -11.36
N LEU A 141 -1.56 2.94 -12.65
CA LEU A 141 -0.58 2.65 -13.69
C LEU A 141 0.42 3.77 -13.86
N PHE A 142 -0.03 5.02 -13.87
CA PHE A 142 0.84 6.19 -13.95
C PHE A 142 1.88 6.19 -12.84
N VAL A 143 1.45 6.03 -11.60
CA VAL A 143 2.35 5.96 -10.44
C VAL A 143 3.25 4.72 -10.50
N ALA A 144 2.71 3.57 -10.87
CA ALA A 144 3.48 2.33 -10.99
C ALA A 144 4.61 2.48 -12.02
N ILE A 145 4.32 3.04 -13.21
CA ILE A 145 5.31 3.30 -14.25
C ILE A 145 6.38 4.26 -13.75
N ILE A 146 5.98 5.38 -13.11
CA ILE A 146 6.97 6.32 -12.57
C ILE A 146 7.85 5.66 -11.52
N LEU A 147 7.30 4.87 -10.60
CA LEU A 147 8.11 4.16 -9.61
C LEU A 147 9.09 3.18 -10.28
N LEU A 148 8.66 2.41 -11.28
CA LEU A 148 9.51 1.41 -11.91
C LEU A 148 10.70 1.99 -12.68
N PHE A 149 10.53 3.15 -13.31
CA PHE A 149 11.54 3.74 -14.20
C PHE A 149 12.24 4.97 -13.62
N PHE A 150 11.56 5.74 -12.78
CA PHE A 150 12.04 7.02 -12.24
C PHE A 150 12.06 7.06 -10.72
N GLY A 151 11.74 5.96 -10.05
CA GLY A 151 11.63 5.89 -8.60
C GLY A 151 12.97 5.99 -7.86
N PRO A 152 12.94 5.96 -6.52
CA PRO A 152 14.11 6.19 -5.68
C PRO A 152 15.12 5.04 -5.74
N LYS A 153 14.72 3.87 -6.24
CA LYS A 153 15.52 2.65 -6.36
C LYS A 153 15.35 2.06 -7.76
N SER A 154 16.36 1.36 -8.25
CA SER A 154 16.20 0.57 -9.48
C SER A 154 15.32 -0.65 -9.20
N TYR A 155 14.35 -0.90 -10.09
CA TYR A 155 13.51 -2.10 -9.97
C TYR A 155 14.24 -3.32 -10.52
N ASN A 156 14.26 -4.43 -9.78
CA ASN A 156 14.83 -5.69 -10.24
C ASN A 156 13.73 -6.61 -10.78
N TRP A 157 13.69 -6.77 -12.09
CA TRP A 157 12.76 -7.64 -12.81
C TRP A 157 13.05 -9.13 -12.64
N SER A 158 14.20 -9.51 -12.07
CA SER A 158 14.57 -10.91 -11.85
C SER A 158 14.58 -11.30 -10.38
N SER A 159 14.13 -12.52 -10.09
CA SER A 159 14.23 -13.13 -8.75
C SER A 159 15.61 -13.73 -8.47
N LYS A 160 16.44 -13.94 -9.50
CA LYS A 160 17.84 -14.30 -9.31
C LYS A 160 18.57 -13.04 -8.84
N ALA A 161 18.92 -13.02 -7.56
CA ALA A 161 19.89 -12.07 -7.06
C ALA A 161 21.17 -12.21 -7.90
N LYS A 162 21.68 -11.10 -8.43
CA LYS A 162 23.04 -11.04 -8.95
C LYS A 162 24.03 -11.21 -7.80
#